data_AF-A0A077WZB3-F1
#
_entry.id   AF-A0A077WZB3-F1
#
_cell.length_a   1.000
_cell.length_b   1.000
_cell.length_c   1.000
_cell.angle_alpha   90.00
_cell.angle_beta   90.00
_cell.angle_gamma   90.00
#
_symmetry.space_group_name_H-M   'P 1'
#
loop_
_entity.id
_entity.type
_entity.pdbx_description
1 polymer ?
#
loop_
_entity_poly.entity_id
_entity_poly.type
_entity_poly.pdbx_seq_one_letter_code
_entity_poly.pdbx_strand_id
1 'polypeptide(L)'
;MVKKKPQSKRVKLARKYSIKRKIDNHNRKVRREARKNPKAANKPKKDPGIPNSFPFKEELLNQIERERQEKEEERLRNKAAHQAEKRKRKAKEKKAAAAAAASSSS
;
A
#
# COMPACT_ATOMS: atom_id res chain seq x y z
N MET A 1 53.67 -4.04 29.44
CA MET A 1 52.50 -3.22 29.04
C MET A 1 51.52 -3.12 30.19
N VAL A 2 51.21 -1.92 30.68
CA VAL A 2 50.24 -1.72 31.78
C VAL A 2 48.82 -1.93 31.27
N LYS A 3 48.07 -2.87 31.87
CA LYS A 3 46.69 -3.19 31.49
C LYS A 3 45.76 -2.01 31.82
N LYS A 4 45.02 -1.49 30.83
CA LYS A 4 44.04 -0.41 31.04
C LYS A 4 42.93 -0.89 31.98
N LYS A 5 42.56 -0.03 32.93
CA LYS A 5 41.44 -0.27 33.83
C LYS A 5 40.14 -0.37 33.02
N PRO A 6 39.34 -1.44 33.16
CA PRO A 6 38.11 -1.60 32.42
C PRO A 6 37.07 -0.57 32.88
N GLN A 7 36.32 -0.02 31.93
CA GLN A 7 35.23 0.90 32.24
C GLN A 7 34.02 0.12 32.79
N SER A 8 33.32 0.72 33.76
CA SER A 8 32.11 0.14 34.32
C SER A 8 30.96 0.16 33.29
N LYS A 9 30.21 -0.95 33.22
CA LYS A 9 28.96 -1.04 32.44
C LYS A 9 27.78 -0.32 33.12
N ARG A 10 27.96 0.15 34.37
CA ARG A 10 26.89 0.79 35.16
C ARG A 10 26.55 2.15 34.56
N VAL A 11 25.29 2.35 34.21
CA VAL A 11 24.80 3.64 33.72
C VAL A 11 24.22 4.44 34.88
N LYS A 12 24.76 5.65 35.10
CA LYS A 12 24.17 6.60 36.05
C LYS A 12 22.76 6.99 35.61
N LEU A 13 21.85 7.17 36.56
CA LEU A 13 20.47 7.59 36.29
C LEU A 13 20.40 8.88 35.47
N ALA A 14 21.22 9.88 35.78
CA ALA A 14 21.32 11.12 35.01
C ALA A 14 21.59 10.90 33.51
N ARG A 15 22.45 9.93 33.17
CA ARG A 15 22.73 9.56 31.79
C ARG A 15 21.53 8.88 31.14
N LYS A 16 20.85 7.97 31.86
CA LYS A 16 19.61 7.31 31.39
C LYS A 16 18.51 8.32 31.05
N TYR A 17 18.24 9.27 31.96
CA TYR A 17 17.23 10.32 31.73
C TYR A 17 17.63 11.29 30.62
N SER A 18 18.91 11.62 30.51
CA SER A 18 19.41 12.46 29.42
C SER A 18 19.25 11.78 28.05
N ILE A 19 19.52 10.48 27.97
CA ILE A 19 19.31 9.69 26.74
C ILE A 19 17.82 9.63 26.40
N LYS A 20 16.96 9.32 27.38
CA LYS A 20 15.50 9.30 27.17
C LYS A 20 14.99 10.63 26.61
N ARG A 21 15.35 11.75 27.24
CA ARG A 21 14.98 13.10 26.78
C ARG A 21 15.47 13.40 25.36
N LYS A 22 16.69 12.97 25.00
CA LYS A 22 17.23 13.13 23.63
C LYS A 22 16.43 12.31 22.61
N ILE A 23 16.08 11.07 22.93
CA ILE A 23 15.24 10.20 22.08
C ILE A 23 13.85 10.81 21.91
N ASP A 24 13.21 11.26 23.00
CA ASP A 24 11.88 11.85 22.95
C ASP A 24 11.87 13.13 22.09
N ASN A 25 12.90 13.98 22.24
CA ASN A 25 13.08 15.17 21.43
C ASN A 25 13.29 14.84 19.94
N HIS A 26 14.09 13.81 19.64
CA HIS A 26 14.30 13.34 18.28
C HIS A 26 12.98 12.84 17.67
N ASN A 27 12.27 11.95 18.36
CA ASN A 27 10.98 11.43 17.93
C ASN A 27 9.93 12.53 17.75
N ARG A 28 9.95 13.58 18.58
CA ARG A 28 9.08 14.75 18.41
C ARG A 28 9.42 15.53 17.14
N LYS A 29 10.70 15.70 16.79
CA LYS A 29 11.14 16.34 15.54
C LYS A 29 10.77 15.49 14.33
N VAL A 30 11.09 14.20 14.33
CA VAL A 30 10.75 13.26 13.24
C VAL A 30 9.25 13.24 12.97
N ARG A 31 8.40 13.18 14.02
CA ARG A 31 6.94 13.26 13.86
C ARG A 31 6.48 14.59 13.25
N ARG A 32 7.10 15.71 13.65
CA ARG A 32 6.77 17.04 13.09
C ARG A 32 7.17 17.12 11.62
N GLU A 33 8.33 16.61 11.25
CA GLU A 33 8.83 16.57 9.86
C GLU A 33 7.97 15.66 8.98
N ALA A 34 7.60 14.47 9.48
CA ALA A 34 6.70 13.55 8.78
C ALA A 34 5.32 14.18 8.52
N ARG A 35 4.78 14.94 9.49
CA ARG A 35 3.52 15.69 9.31
C ARG A 35 3.64 16.84 8.30
N LYS A 36 4.79 17.53 8.25
CA LYS A 36 5.03 18.62 7.29
C LYS A 36 5.14 18.11 5.85
N ASN A 37 5.70 16.91 5.65
CA ASN A 37 5.96 16.32 4.33
C ASN A 37 5.22 14.97 4.13
N PRO A 38 3.87 14.94 4.07
CA PRO A 38 3.12 13.69 3.95
C PRO A 38 3.36 12.96 2.61
N LYS A 39 3.77 13.70 1.56
CA LYS A 39 4.06 13.15 0.23
C LYS A 39 5.25 12.18 0.22
N ALA A 40 6.19 12.29 1.17
CA ALA A 40 7.32 11.37 1.27
C ALA A 40 6.91 10.00 1.83
N ALA A 41 5.90 9.95 2.70
CA ALA A 41 5.37 8.73 3.29
C ALA A 41 4.44 7.95 2.33
N ASN A 42 3.77 8.66 1.43
CA ASN A 42 2.80 8.07 0.49
C ASN A 42 3.42 7.53 -0.81
N LYS A 43 4.75 7.53 -0.93
CA LYS A 43 5.39 6.92 -2.09
C LYS A 43 5.19 5.41 -2.00
N PRO A 44 4.66 4.75 -3.03
CA PRO A 44 4.60 3.30 -3.05
C PRO A 44 6.03 2.76 -2.88
N LYS A 45 6.19 1.82 -1.94
CA LYS A 45 7.48 1.14 -1.76
C LYS A 45 7.77 0.41 -3.07
N LYS A 46 8.96 0.62 -3.62
CA LYS A 46 9.42 -0.15 -4.76
C LYS A 46 9.79 -1.54 -4.27
N ASP A 47 9.31 -2.57 -4.94
CA ASP A 47 9.70 -3.93 -4.63
C ASP A 47 11.19 -4.11 -4.95
N PRO A 48 11.98 -4.74 -4.07
CA PRO A 48 13.42 -4.92 -4.27
C PRO A 48 13.78 -5.84 -5.46
N GLY A 49 12.78 -6.36 -6.21
CA GLY A 49 12.98 -7.17 -7.40
C GLY A 49 13.55 -8.55 -7.11
N ILE A 50 13.63 -9.38 -8.15
CA ILE A 50 14.25 -10.71 -8.07
C ILE A 50 15.76 -10.56 -8.33
N PRO A 51 16.63 -10.99 -7.40
CA PRO A 51 18.08 -10.96 -7.60
C PRO A 51 18.55 -11.82 -8.78
N ASN A 52 19.63 -11.41 -9.45
CA ASN A 52 20.24 -12.16 -10.57
C ASN A 52 20.87 -13.50 -10.15
N SER A 53 21.21 -13.66 -8.87
CA SER A 53 21.78 -14.90 -8.34
C SER A 53 20.77 -16.03 -8.18
N PHE A 54 19.48 -15.76 -8.40
CA PHE A 54 18.44 -16.77 -8.26
C PHE A 54 18.44 -17.71 -9.49
N PRO A 55 18.60 -19.03 -9.30
CA PRO A 55 18.83 -19.98 -10.40
C PRO A 55 17.66 -20.08 -11.38
N PHE A 56 16.42 -19.88 -10.91
CA PHE A 56 15.20 -19.95 -11.74
C PHE A 56 14.60 -18.57 -11.99
N LYS A 57 15.44 -17.53 -12.08
CA LYS A 57 14.97 -16.15 -12.27
C LYS A 57 14.15 -16.01 -13.55
N GLU A 58 14.59 -16.62 -14.64
CA GLU A 58 13.90 -16.54 -15.94
C GLU A 58 12.54 -17.22 -15.90
N GLU A 59 12.47 -18.42 -15.31
CA GLU A 59 11.21 -19.16 -15.15
C GLU A 59 10.22 -18.37 -14.28
N LEU A 60 10.68 -17.77 -13.19
CA LEU A 60 9.87 -16.96 -12.30
C LEU A 60 9.36 -15.68 -12.99
N LEU A 61 10.19 -15.02 -13.81
CA LEU A 61 9.77 -13.86 -14.59
C LEU A 61 8.67 -14.24 -15.60
N ASN A 62 8.84 -15.37 -16.30
CA ASN A 62 7.85 -15.88 -17.23
C ASN A 62 6.51 -16.21 -16.55
N GLN A 63 6.54 -16.77 -15.34
CA GLN A 63 5.33 -17.03 -14.55
C GLN A 63 4.62 -15.72 -14.16
N ILE A 64 5.38 -14.72 -13.69
CA ILE A 64 4.84 -13.40 -13.32
C ILE A 64 4.18 -12.71 -14.52
N GLU A 65 4.80 -12.78 -15.70
CA GLU A 65 4.24 -12.20 -16.92
C GLU A 65 2.92 -12.87 -17.31
N ARG A 66 2.84 -14.20 -17.27
CA ARG A 66 1.59 -14.94 -17.53
C ARG A 66 0.50 -14.57 -16.55
N GLU A 67 0.80 -14.58 -15.25
CA GLU A 67 -0.18 -14.17 -14.23
C GLU A 67 -0.68 -12.74 -14.43
N ARG A 68 0.20 -11.84 -14.88
CA ARG A 68 -0.17 -10.45 -15.13
C ARG A 68 -1.13 -10.34 -16.32
N GLN A 69 -0.88 -11.09 -17.39
CA GLN A 69 -1.76 -11.15 -18.56
C GLN A 69 -3.14 -11.68 -18.16
N GLU A 70 -3.20 -12.81 -17.45
CA GLU A 70 -4.45 -13.40 -16.95
C GLU A 70 -5.25 -12.42 -16.07
N LYS A 71 -4.59 -11.77 -15.11
CA LYS A 71 -5.22 -10.76 -14.23
C LYS A 71 -5.74 -9.55 -15.00
N GLU A 72 -5.04 -9.11 -16.05
CA GLU A 72 -5.47 -8.01 -16.89
C GLU A 72 -6.70 -8.39 -17.74
N GLU A 73 -6.70 -9.58 -18.33
CA GLU A 73 -7.83 -10.14 -19.07
C GLU A 73 -9.08 -10.31 -18.18
N GLU A 74 -8.93 -10.90 -17.00
CA GLU A 74 -10.01 -11.04 -16.02
C GLU A 74 -10.56 -9.68 -15.61
N ARG A 75 -9.68 -8.70 -15.37
CA ARG A 75 -10.11 -7.34 -15.02
C ARG A 75 -10.92 -6.69 -16.15
N LEU A 76 -10.53 -6.90 -17.40
CA LEU A 76 -11.29 -6.40 -18.56
C LEU A 76 -12.63 -7.11 -18.69
N ARG A 77 -12.66 -8.43 -18.55
CA ARG A 77 -13.89 -9.24 -18.55
C ARG A 77 -14.87 -8.78 -17.47
N ASN A 78 -14.38 -8.60 -16.24
CA ASN A 78 -15.18 -8.14 -15.10
C ASN A 78 -15.71 -6.72 -15.32
N LYS A 79 -14.89 -5.82 -15.88
CA LYS A 79 -15.35 -4.47 -16.25
C LYS A 79 -16.45 -4.52 -17.32
N ALA A 80 -16.29 -5.34 -18.35
CA ALA A 80 -17.29 -5.50 -19.41
C ALA A 80 -18.60 -6.07 -18.87
N ALA A 81 -18.53 -7.12 -18.04
CA ALA A 81 -19.68 -7.72 -17.38
C ALA A 81 -20.42 -6.69 -16.51
N HIS A 82 -19.69 -5.93 -15.68
CA HIS A 82 -20.28 -4.90 -14.83
C HIS A 82 -20.96 -3.78 -15.63
N GLN A 83 -20.35 -3.34 -16.73
CA GLN A 83 -20.98 -2.37 -17.63
C GLN A 83 -22.26 -2.91 -18.29
N ALA A 84 -22.25 -4.16 -18.72
CA ALA A 84 -23.42 -4.81 -19.31
C ALA A 84 -24.57 -4.93 -18.29
N GLU A 85 -24.29 -5.34 -17.06
CA GLU A 85 -25.28 -5.37 -15.98
C GLU A 85 -25.85 -3.99 -15.66
N LYS A 86 -24.98 -2.98 -15.56
CA LYS A 86 -25.42 -1.59 -15.32
C LYS A 86 -26.31 -1.07 -16.44
N ARG A 87 -26.00 -1.38 -17.71
CA ARG A 87 -26.86 -1.05 -18.86
C ARG A 87 -28.21 -1.77 -18.79
N LYS A 88 -28.22 -3.07 -18.46
CA LYS A 88 -29.46 -3.85 -18.29
C LYS A 88 -30.33 -3.30 -17.16
N ARG A 89 -29.75 -2.96 -16.00
CA ARG A 89 -30.48 -2.34 -14.87
C ARG A 89 -31.12 -1.01 -15.28
N LYS A 90 -30.34 -0.11 -15.89
CA LYS A 90 -30.86 1.17 -16.41
C LYS A 90 -31.97 1.00 -17.45
N ALA A 91 -31.85 0.00 -18.34
CA ALA A 91 -32.89 -0.27 -19.33
C ALA A 91 -34.18 -0.81 -18.67
N LYS A 92 -34.07 -1.66 -17.65
CA LYS A 92 -35.21 -2.13 -16.86
C LYS A 92 -35.88 -0.98 -16.09
N GLU A 93 -35.08 -0.12 -15.44
CA GLU A 93 -35.57 1.08 -14.74
C GLU A 93 -36.31 2.03 -15.69
N LYS A 94 -35.76 2.29 -16.90
CA LYS A 94 -36.44 3.10 -17.93
C LYS A 94 -37.75 2.48 -18.41
N LYS A 95 -37.78 1.15 -18.62
CA LYS A 95 -39.01 0.44 -19.01
C LYS A 95 -40.06 0.46 -17.90
N ALA A 96 -39.65 0.30 -16.64
CA ALA A 96 -40.54 0.39 -15.49
C ALA A 96 -41.11 1.82 -15.31
N ALA A 97 -40.28 2.85 -15.49
CA ALA A 97 -40.71 4.25 -15.46
C ALA A 97 -41.69 4.58 -16.61
N ALA A 98 -41.44 4.07 -17.82
CA ALA A 98 -42.35 4.24 -18.95
C ALA A 98 -43.70 3.51 -18.76
N ALA A 99 -43.69 2.30 -18.18
CA ALA A 99 -44.90 1.57 -17.86
C ALA A 99 -45.74 2.26 -16.77
N ALA A 100 -45.09 2.79 -15.73
CA ALA A 100 -45.77 3.56 -14.68
C ALA A 100 -46.38 4.88 -15.20
N ALA A 101 -45.73 5.56 -16.15
CA ALA A 101 -46.27 6.76 -16.78
C ALA A 101 -47.46 6.46 -17.71
N ALA A 102 -47.48 5.30 -18.36
CA ALA A 102 -48.59 4.87 -19.21
C ALA A 102 -49.82 4.43 -18.39
N SER A 103 -49.62 3.87 -17.18
CA SER A 103 -50.72 3.48 -16.29
C SER A 103 -51.31 4.64 -15.48
N SER A 104 -50.63 5.79 -15.40
CA SER A 104 -51.14 6.99 -14.72
C SER A 104 -51.84 7.97 -15.67
N SER A 105 -51.94 7.65 -16.95
CA SER A 105 -52.57 8.47 -18.00
C SER A 105 -53.84 7.84 -18.59
N SER A 106 -54.29 6.71 -18.02
CA SER A 106 -55.60 6.08 -18.21
C SER A 106 -56.37 6.09 -16.90
#